data_AF-A0AAN6VCI2-F1
#
_entry.id   AF-A0AAN6VCI2-F1
#
_cell.length_a   1.000
_cell.length_b   1.000
_cell.length_c   1.000
_cell.angle_alpha   90.00
_cell.angle_beta   90.00
_cell.angle_gamma   90.00
#
_symmetry.space_group_name_H-M   'P 1'
#
loop_
_entity.id
_entity.type
_entity.pdbx_description
1 polymer ?
#
loop_
_entity_poly.entity_id
_entity_poly.type
_entity_poly.pdbx_seq_one_letter_code
_entity_poly.pdbx_strand_id
1 'polypeptide(L)'
;MGYSGNPTAGASGGPVVSPSISPAMVAFLAMSFYNVIELNFIIFSSFKSIGWVPMVTGQSLVLYSRLHLIFHNTLGLRIILAMIVFNAFALHLPIIILMYGANASPVNSWTHPYEIYERVQVTMFCLQELIISGVYIKTCYSFFDAGNSINGDAVRRMQRHVLAVNVLIILLHIPILILEYTDMYDLQTVYKAFVYSIKLKMEFRILNQLMEMTTQKRPRNNLGDLFPNSSTTRIHDAQLQGGRADAAGEGCRC
;
A
#
# COMPACT_ATOMS: atom_id res chain seq x y z
N MET A 1 -103.05 -13.83 11.29
CA MET A 1 -101.98 -13.72 12.30
C MET A 1 -100.67 -14.06 11.60
N GLY A 2 -99.85 -13.03 11.37
CA GLY A 2 -98.70 -13.05 10.46
C GLY A 2 -97.42 -13.63 11.08
N TYR A 3 -96.56 -14.09 10.19
CA TYR A 3 -95.32 -14.83 10.42
C TYR A 3 -94.25 -14.00 11.16
N SER A 4 -93.48 -14.71 12.00
CA SER A 4 -92.34 -14.24 12.78
C SER A 4 -91.17 -13.82 11.88
N GLY A 5 -90.72 -12.57 12.02
CA GLY A 5 -89.52 -12.05 11.37
C GLY A 5 -88.31 -12.18 12.28
N ASN A 6 -87.26 -12.85 11.82
CA ASN A 6 -85.93 -12.84 12.42
C ASN A 6 -85.02 -11.92 11.58
N PRO A 7 -84.47 -10.82 12.14
CA PRO A 7 -83.48 -10.01 11.45
C PRO A 7 -82.08 -10.32 12.00
N THR A 8 -81.43 -11.36 11.47
CA THR A 8 -80.00 -11.57 11.72
C THR A 8 -79.28 -12.01 10.45
N ALA A 9 -79.01 -11.04 9.58
CA ALA A 9 -77.96 -11.16 8.58
C ALA A 9 -77.40 -9.76 8.32
N GLY A 10 -76.53 -9.31 9.23
CA GLY A 10 -75.63 -8.21 8.96
C GLY A 10 -74.72 -8.62 7.82
N ALA A 11 -75.05 -8.19 6.61
CA ALA A 11 -74.13 -8.19 5.48
C ALA A 11 -73.04 -7.16 5.78
N SER A 12 -72.03 -7.57 6.54
CA SER A 12 -70.77 -6.85 6.68
C SER A 12 -70.06 -6.92 5.33
N GLY A 13 -70.15 -5.83 4.57
CA GLY A 13 -69.38 -5.60 3.35
C GLY A 13 -67.89 -5.43 3.64
N GLY A 14 -67.24 -6.48 4.14
CA GLY A 14 -65.79 -6.60 4.09
C GLY A 14 -65.35 -6.90 2.66
N PRO A 15 -64.20 -6.37 2.20
CA PRO A 15 -63.71 -6.66 0.85
C PRO A 15 -63.52 -8.16 0.71
N VAL A 16 -64.34 -8.81 -0.13
CA VAL A 16 -64.19 -10.22 -0.49
C VAL A 16 -63.01 -10.31 -1.45
N VAL A 17 -61.80 -10.26 -0.89
CA VAL A 17 -60.59 -10.61 -1.64
C VAL A 17 -60.76 -12.07 -2.04
N SER A 18 -60.81 -12.33 -3.35
CA SER A 18 -60.89 -13.69 -3.87
C SER A 18 -59.76 -14.53 -3.23
N PRO A 19 -60.02 -15.75 -2.74
CA PRO A 19 -59.03 -16.56 -2.00
C PRO A 19 -57.75 -16.86 -2.80
N SER A 20 -57.76 -16.60 -4.11
CA SER A 20 -56.63 -16.67 -5.03
C SER A 20 -55.70 -15.44 -5.05
N ILE A 21 -56.15 -14.26 -4.62
CA ILE A 21 -55.40 -12.99 -4.73
C ILE A 21 -54.41 -12.81 -3.56
N SER A 22 -54.79 -13.24 -2.35
CA SER A 22 -53.95 -13.16 -1.15
C SER A 22 -52.62 -13.91 -1.26
N PRO A 23 -52.56 -15.20 -1.68
CA PRO A 23 -51.28 -15.91 -1.82
C PRO A 23 -50.41 -15.35 -2.96
N ALA A 24 -51.03 -14.84 -4.04
CA ALA A 24 -50.30 -14.24 -5.16
C ALA A 24 -49.56 -12.96 -4.74
N MET A 25 -50.20 -12.11 -3.93
CA MET A 25 -49.54 -10.92 -3.36
C MET A 25 -48.39 -11.30 -2.44
N VAL A 26 -48.57 -12.31 -1.57
CA VAL A 26 -47.51 -12.78 -0.68
C VAL A 26 -46.34 -13.37 -1.46
N ALA A 27 -46.60 -14.15 -2.52
CA ALA A 27 -45.56 -14.72 -3.37
C ALA A 27 -44.77 -13.64 -4.14
N PHE A 28 -45.45 -12.64 -4.70
CA PHE A 28 -44.79 -11.53 -5.39
C PHE A 28 -43.93 -10.71 -4.45
N LEU A 29 -44.43 -10.44 -3.24
CA LEU A 29 -43.71 -9.70 -2.21
C LEU A 29 -42.49 -10.52 -1.73
N ALA A 30 -42.65 -11.81 -1.45
CA ALA A 30 -41.55 -12.70 -1.11
C ALA A 30 -40.48 -12.76 -2.21
N MET A 31 -40.87 -12.86 -3.48
CA MET A 31 -39.95 -12.86 -4.62
C MET A 31 -39.19 -11.53 -4.73
N SER A 32 -39.88 -10.40 -4.51
CA SER A 32 -39.27 -9.07 -4.50
C SER A 32 -38.24 -8.93 -3.37
N PHE A 33 -38.58 -9.35 -2.15
CA PHE A 33 -37.65 -9.36 -1.02
C PHE A 33 -36.45 -10.28 -1.24
N TYR A 34 -36.68 -11.48 -1.80
CA TYR A 34 -35.61 -12.40 -2.16
C TYR A 34 -34.64 -11.78 -3.18
N ASN A 35 -35.17 -11.18 -4.25
CA ASN A 35 -34.37 -10.54 -5.28
C ASN A 35 -33.59 -9.33 -4.75
N VAL A 36 -34.17 -8.55 -3.83
CA VAL A 36 -33.46 -7.45 -3.15
C VAL A 36 -32.30 -7.98 -2.32
N ILE A 37 -32.49 -9.06 -1.55
CA ILE A 37 -31.44 -9.66 -0.73
C ILE A 37 -30.32 -10.23 -1.61
N GLU A 38 -30.67 -10.99 -2.64
CA GLU A 38 -29.72 -11.59 -3.60
C GLU A 38 -28.90 -10.51 -4.30
N LEU A 39 -29.55 -9.45 -4.79
CA LEU A 39 -28.88 -8.34 -5.47
C LEU A 39 -27.92 -7.59 -4.53
N ASN A 40 -28.35 -7.28 -3.30
CA ASN A 40 -27.48 -6.63 -2.32
C ASN A 40 -26.24 -7.48 -2.04
N PHE A 41 -26.43 -8.78 -1.85
CA PHE A 41 -25.33 -9.70 -1.58
C PHE A 41 -24.34 -9.80 -2.75
N ILE A 42 -24.81 -9.84 -4.00
CA ILE A 42 -23.96 -9.80 -5.19
C ILE A 42 -23.18 -8.48 -5.28
N ILE A 43 -23.83 -7.35 -4.99
CA ILE A 43 -23.19 -6.03 -5.00
C ILE A 43 -22.08 -5.96 -3.94
N PHE A 44 -22.35 -6.38 -2.70
CA PHE A 44 -21.34 -6.42 -1.63
C PHE A 44 -20.18 -7.36 -1.95
N SER A 45 -20.47 -8.55 -2.48
CA SER A 45 -19.45 -9.53 -2.87
C SER A 45 -18.56 -9.00 -4.01
N SER A 46 -19.15 -8.31 -4.99
CA SER A 46 -18.43 -7.70 -6.09
C SER A 46 -17.56 -6.52 -5.63
N PHE A 47 -18.08 -5.66 -4.75
CA PHE A 47 -17.32 -4.55 -4.17
C PHE A 47 -16.12 -5.05 -3.35
N LYS A 48 -16.31 -6.10 -2.53
CA LYS A 48 -15.23 -6.77 -1.80
C LYS A 48 -14.14 -7.27 -2.74
N SER A 49 -14.53 -7.96 -3.81
CA SER A 49 -13.58 -8.55 -4.77
C SER A 49 -12.80 -7.47 -5.52
N ILE A 50 -13.46 -6.41 -5.97
CA ILE A 50 -12.83 -5.27 -6.66
C ILE A 50 -11.86 -4.52 -5.74
N GLY A 51 -12.20 -4.32 -4.46
CA GLY A 51 -11.31 -3.64 -3.52
C GLY A 51 -10.11 -4.50 -3.10
N TRP A 52 -10.30 -5.82 -3.03
CA TRP A 52 -9.29 -6.75 -2.55
C TRP A 52 -8.19 -7.04 -3.58
N VAL A 53 -8.51 -7.17 -4.87
CA VAL A 53 -7.53 -7.41 -5.94
C VAL A 53 -6.38 -6.36 -5.96
N PRO A 54 -6.65 -5.04 -6.04
CA PRO A 54 -5.60 -4.03 -6.01
C PRO A 54 -4.97 -3.90 -4.63
N MET A 55 -5.68 -4.22 -3.55
CA MET A 55 -5.12 -4.22 -2.21
C MET A 55 -4.01 -5.26 -2.06
N VAL A 56 -4.26 -6.52 -2.44
CA VAL A 56 -3.27 -7.60 -2.33
C VAL A 56 -2.11 -7.38 -3.30
N THR A 57 -2.41 -7.01 -4.55
CA THR A 57 -1.39 -6.71 -5.57
C THR A 57 -0.54 -5.50 -5.18
N GLY A 58 -1.17 -4.48 -4.60
CA GLY A 58 -0.54 -3.27 -4.12
C GLY A 58 0.54 -3.56 -3.07
N GLN A 59 0.31 -4.49 -2.15
CA GLN A 59 1.30 -4.84 -1.12
C GLN A 59 2.62 -5.34 -1.73
N SER A 60 2.55 -6.20 -2.74
CA SER A 60 3.74 -6.67 -3.45
C SER A 60 4.42 -5.57 -4.29
N LEU A 61 3.63 -4.67 -4.89
CA LEU A 61 4.15 -3.54 -5.66
C LEU A 61 4.88 -2.51 -4.79
N VAL A 62 4.48 -2.34 -3.53
CA VAL A 62 5.16 -1.43 -2.60
C VAL A 62 6.58 -1.95 -2.28
N LEU A 63 6.74 -3.26 -2.05
CA LEU A 63 8.07 -3.87 -1.90
C LEU A 63 8.93 -3.67 -3.16
N TYR A 64 8.34 -3.86 -4.34
CA TYR A 64 9.00 -3.63 -5.63
C TYR A 64 9.45 -2.17 -5.82
N SER A 65 8.59 -1.21 -5.48
CA SER A 65 8.90 0.24 -5.57
C SER A 65 10.13 0.60 -4.74
N ARG A 66 10.27 0.03 -3.54
CA ARG A 66 11.46 0.23 -2.70
C ARG A 66 12.71 -0.40 -3.28
N LEU A 67 12.59 -1.61 -3.84
CA LEU A 67 13.70 -2.26 -4.54
C LEU A 67 14.15 -1.42 -5.74
N HIS A 68 13.21 -0.79 -6.46
CA HIS A 68 13.48 0.11 -7.58
C HIS A 68 14.21 1.39 -7.19
N LEU A 69 13.94 1.95 -6.02
CA LEU A 69 14.66 3.12 -5.52
C LEU A 69 16.12 2.81 -5.11
N ILE A 70 16.39 1.58 -4.65
CA ILE A 70 17.74 1.16 -4.24
C ILE A 70 18.60 0.68 -5.43
N PHE A 71 17.98 0.16 -6.48
CA PHE A 71 18.69 -0.56 -7.55
C PHE A 71 18.44 0.03 -8.94
N HIS A 72 19.52 0.37 -9.66
CA HIS A 72 19.44 0.95 -11.00
C HIS A 72 19.43 -0.10 -12.14
N ASN A 73 19.70 -1.38 -11.83
CA ASN A 73 19.70 -2.43 -12.85
C ASN A 73 18.27 -2.85 -13.21
N THR A 74 17.83 -2.48 -14.41
CA THR A 74 16.42 -2.58 -14.85
C THR A 74 15.99 -3.99 -15.24
N LEU A 75 16.91 -4.90 -15.59
CA LEU A 75 16.56 -6.24 -16.08
C LEU A 75 16.06 -7.15 -14.95
N GLY A 76 16.78 -7.20 -13.83
CA GLY A 76 16.36 -7.96 -12.65
C GLY A 76 15.03 -7.46 -12.07
N LEU A 77 14.81 -6.15 -12.09
CA LEU A 77 13.55 -5.57 -11.65
C LEU A 77 12.37 -5.94 -12.57
N ARG A 78 12.56 -5.92 -13.89
CA ARG A 78 11.51 -6.33 -14.83
C ARG A 78 11.10 -7.79 -14.62
N ILE A 79 12.04 -8.69 -14.30
CA ILE A 79 11.74 -10.09 -13.99
C ILE A 79 10.89 -10.20 -12.71
N ILE A 80 11.24 -9.45 -11.67
CA ILE A 80 10.48 -9.44 -10.40
C ILE A 80 9.07 -8.86 -10.62
N LEU A 81 8.95 -7.76 -11.37
CA LEU A 81 7.66 -7.19 -11.73
C LEU A 81 6.82 -8.16 -12.56
N ALA A 82 7.42 -8.83 -13.54
CA ALA A 82 6.74 -9.84 -14.34
C ALA A 82 6.25 -11.02 -13.47
N MET A 83 7.05 -11.47 -12.50
CA MET A 83 6.66 -12.48 -11.52
C MET A 83 5.45 -12.02 -10.69
N ILE A 84 5.47 -10.79 -10.15
CA ILE A 84 4.36 -10.22 -9.37
C ILE A 84 3.08 -10.17 -10.20
N VAL A 85 3.16 -9.69 -11.44
CA VAL A 85 1.99 -9.56 -12.34
C VAL A 85 1.45 -10.93 -12.72
N PHE A 86 2.32 -11.88 -13.07
CA PHE A 86 1.93 -13.24 -13.39
C PHE A 86 1.21 -13.92 -12.22
N ASN A 87 1.79 -13.86 -11.01
CA ASN A 87 1.15 -14.40 -9.81
C ASN A 87 -0.17 -13.70 -9.49
N ALA A 88 -0.27 -12.38 -9.71
CA ALA A 88 -1.52 -11.67 -9.54
C ALA A 88 -2.62 -12.26 -10.43
N PHE A 89 -2.39 -12.43 -11.73
CA PHE A 89 -3.42 -13.03 -12.58
C PHE A 89 -3.69 -14.50 -12.26
N ALA A 90 -2.64 -15.31 -12.10
CA ALA A 90 -2.76 -16.74 -11.82
C ALA A 90 -3.52 -17.03 -10.52
N LEU A 91 -3.36 -16.19 -9.50
CA LEU A 91 -3.99 -16.38 -8.20
C LEU A 91 -5.36 -15.67 -8.09
N HIS A 92 -5.55 -14.50 -8.69
CA HIS A 92 -6.82 -13.77 -8.59
C HIS A 92 -7.91 -14.35 -9.52
N LEU A 93 -7.58 -14.95 -10.67
CA LEU A 93 -8.61 -15.52 -11.55
C LEU A 93 -9.40 -16.66 -10.85
N PRO A 94 -8.75 -17.71 -10.32
CA PRO A 94 -9.48 -18.87 -9.84
C PRO A 94 -10.28 -18.60 -8.58
N ILE A 95 -9.79 -17.73 -7.68
CA ILE A 95 -10.54 -17.34 -6.47
C ILE A 95 -11.81 -16.55 -6.82
N ILE A 96 -11.79 -15.69 -7.85
CA ILE A 96 -12.97 -14.98 -8.32
C ILE A 96 -13.99 -15.98 -8.90
N ILE A 97 -13.53 -16.93 -9.70
CA ILE A 97 -14.40 -17.98 -10.27
C ILE A 97 -15.03 -18.83 -9.15
N LEU A 98 -14.23 -19.26 -8.19
CA LEU A 98 -14.68 -20.05 -7.03
C LEU A 98 -15.68 -19.27 -6.17
N MET A 99 -15.42 -17.97 -5.94
CA MET A 99 -16.34 -17.09 -5.22
C MET A 99 -17.70 -17.01 -5.91
N TYR A 100 -17.76 -16.68 -7.21
CA TYR A 100 -19.04 -16.62 -7.92
C TYR A 100 -19.71 -18.00 -8.03
N GLY A 101 -18.94 -19.08 -8.19
CA GLY A 101 -19.45 -20.45 -8.19
C GLY A 101 -20.10 -20.87 -6.87
N ALA A 102 -19.48 -20.54 -5.73
CA ALA A 102 -20.03 -20.79 -4.40
C ALA A 102 -21.30 -19.96 -4.10
N ASN A 103 -21.42 -18.77 -4.69
CA ASN A 103 -22.61 -17.93 -4.55
C ASN A 103 -23.77 -18.36 -5.46
N ALA A 104 -23.49 -18.94 -6.63
CA ALA A 104 -24.51 -19.36 -7.61
C ALA A 104 -25.08 -20.77 -7.35
N SER A 105 -24.37 -21.65 -6.63
CA SER A 105 -24.81 -23.02 -6.34
C SER A 105 -24.94 -23.25 -4.84
N PRO A 106 -26.17 -23.45 -4.31
CA PRO A 106 -26.40 -23.78 -2.89
C PRO A 106 -25.85 -25.15 -2.48
N VAL A 107 -25.43 -25.96 -3.47
CA VAL A 107 -24.83 -27.27 -3.23
C VAL A 107 -23.40 -27.06 -2.74
N ASN A 108 -23.20 -27.40 -1.47
CA ASN A 108 -22.01 -27.43 -0.60
C ASN A 108 -20.73 -28.07 -1.19
N SER A 109 -20.67 -28.34 -2.49
CA SER A 109 -19.50 -28.87 -3.19
C SER A 109 -18.47 -27.78 -3.55
N TRP A 110 -18.88 -26.51 -3.66
CA TRP A 110 -18.00 -25.40 -4.09
C TRP A 110 -17.30 -24.65 -2.94
N THR A 111 -17.74 -24.83 -1.69
CA THR A 111 -17.15 -24.17 -0.51
C THR A 111 -15.78 -24.75 -0.15
N HIS A 112 -15.63 -26.07 -0.23
CA HIS A 112 -14.37 -26.74 0.11
C HIS A 112 -13.21 -26.39 -0.85
N PRO A 113 -13.40 -26.34 -2.19
CA PRO A 113 -12.40 -25.81 -3.10
C PRO A 113 -12.02 -24.34 -2.85
N TYR A 114 -12.99 -23.50 -2.43
CA TYR A 114 -12.74 -22.10 -2.10
C TYR A 114 -11.79 -21.97 -0.89
N GLU A 115 -12.05 -22.71 0.19
CA GLU A 115 -11.21 -22.67 1.39
C GLU A 115 -9.78 -23.16 1.13
N ILE A 116 -9.59 -24.26 0.37
CA ILE A 116 -8.25 -24.73 -0.01
C ILE A 116 -7.53 -23.66 -0.83
N TYR A 117 -8.22 -23.06 -1.79
CA TYR A 117 -7.62 -22.09 -2.68
C TYR A 117 -7.22 -20.82 -1.92
N GLU A 118 -8.01 -20.38 -0.92
CA GLU A 118 -7.65 -19.26 -0.05
C GLU A 118 -6.31 -19.49 0.67
N ARG A 119 -6.09 -20.70 1.22
CA ARG A 119 -4.83 -21.08 1.88
C ARG A 119 -3.64 -21.10 0.91
N VAL A 120 -3.83 -21.70 -0.27
CA VAL A 120 -2.81 -21.70 -1.34
C VAL A 120 -2.47 -20.28 -1.77
N GLN A 121 -3.47 -19.40 -1.84
CA GLN A 121 -3.26 -18.03 -2.24
C GLN A 121 -2.40 -17.26 -1.24
N VAL A 122 -2.73 -17.33 0.05
CA VAL A 122 -1.99 -16.64 1.11
C VAL A 122 -0.55 -17.13 1.21
N THR A 123 -0.34 -18.45 1.10
CA THR A 123 1.00 -19.05 1.10
C THR A 123 1.83 -18.60 -0.11
N MET A 124 1.25 -18.54 -1.31
CA MET A 124 1.94 -18.06 -2.51
C MET A 124 2.30 -16.57 -2.44
N PHE A 125 1.41 -15.72 -1.90
CA PHE A 125 1.73 -14.31 -1.68
C PHE A 125 2.83 -14.14 -0.62
N CYS A 126 2.83 -14.94 0.45
CA CYS A 126 3.91 -14.97 1.43
C CYS A 126 5.24 -15.38 0.78
N LEU A 127 5.24 -16.44 -0.03
CA LEU A 127 6.43 -16.91 -0.75
C LEU A 127 6.96 -15.85 -1.73
N GLN A 128 6.07 -15.18 -2.45
CA GLN A 128 6.41 -14.07 -3.33
C GLN A 128 7.12 -12.93 -2.58
N GLU A 129 6.61 -12.52 -1.42
CA GLU A 129 7.25 -11.49 -0.61
C GLU A 129 8.61 -11.95 -0.06
N LEU A 130 8.74 -13.22 0.33
CA LEU A 130 10.02 -13.82 0.73
C LEU A 130 11.05 -13.81 -0.40
N ILE A 131 10.63 -14.13 -1.63
CA ILE A 131 11.51 -14.10 -2.81
C ILE A 131 11.97 -12.67 -3.10
N ILE A 132 11.05 -11.70 -3.12
CA ILE A 132 11.38 -10.29 -3.35
C ILE A 132 12.37 -9.79 -2.30
N SER A 133 12.12 -10.13 -1.04
CA SER A 133 13.01 -9.76 0.07
C SER A 133 14.36 -10.47 0.01
N GLY A 134 14.39 -11.77 -0.32
CA GLY A 134 15.64 -12.52 -0.47
C GLY A 134 16.53 -11.93 -1.57
N VAL A 135 15.93 -11.56 -2.71
CA VAL A 135 16.65 -10.87 -3.78
C VAL A 135 17.16 -9.51 -3.31
N TYR A 136 16.35 -8.73 -2.57
CA TYR A 136 16.77 -7.47 -1.98
C TYR A 136 17.98 -7.64 -1.05
N ILE A 137 17.95 -8.62 -0.15
CA ILE A 137 19.02 -8.90 0.82
C ILE A 137 20.31 -9.32 0.11
N LYS A 138 20.24 -10.30 -0.80
CA LYS A 138 21.41 -10.78 -1.57
C LYS A 138 22.09 -9.63 -2.30
N THR A 139 21.27 -8.78 -2.92
CA THR A 139 21.72 -7.63 -3.67
C THR A 139 22.38 -6.59 -2.76
N CYS A 140 21.82 -6.36 -1.57
CA CYS A 140 22.38 -5.46 -0.57
C CYS A 140 23.74 -5.97 -0.05
N TYR A 141 23.91 -7.29 0.12
CA TYR A 141 25.20 -7.89 0.50
C TYR A 141 26.25 -7.77 -0.61
N SER A 142 25.88 -7.99 -1.88
CA SER A 142 26.79 -7.83 -3.01
C SER A 142 27.28 -6.38 -3.17
N PHE A 143 26.41 -5.39 -2.90
CA PHE A 143 26.81 -3.97 -2.91
C PHE A 143 27.73 -3.61 -1.74
N PHE A 144 27.58 -4.28 -0.59
CA PHE A 144 28.44 -4.08 0.57
C PHE A 144 29.86 -4.62 0.36
N ASP A 145 30.00 -5.77 -0.31
CA ASP A 145 31.29 -6.38 -0.66
C ASP A 145 32.11 -5.50 -1.63
N ALA A 146 31.43 -4.89 -2.62
CA ALA A 146 32.08 -3.99 -3.59
C ALA A 146 32.40 -2.58 -3.02
N GLY A 147 31.79 -2.20 -1.89
CA GLY A 147 31.72 -0.82 -1.39
C GLY A 147 32.80 -0.40 -0.39
N ASN A 148 33.90 -1.13 -0.25
CA ASN A 148 34.98 -0.85 0.72
C ASN A 148 35.81 0.43 0.43
N SER A 149 35.30 1.32 -0.43
CA SER A 149 35.96 2.55 -0.88
C SER A 149 35.24 3.80 -0.34
N ILE A 150 35.74 4.29 0.81
CA ILE A 150 35.86 5.70 1.22
C ILE A 150 34.59 6.48 1.63
N ASN A 151 33.37 6.19 1.14
CA ASN A 151 32.13 6.90 1.57
C ASN A 151 30.98 5.98 2.05
N GLY A 152 31.29 4.71 2.34
CA GLY A 152 30.30 3.67 2.59
C GLY A 152 29.49 3.83 3.88
N ASP A 153 30.02 4.42 4.95
CA ASP A 153 29.40 4.28 6.28
C ASP A 153 28.09 5.05 6.49
N ALA A 154 27.90 6.20 5.84
CA ALA A 154 26.63 6.92 5.87
C ALA A 154 25.56 6.19 5.03
N VAL A 155 25.95 5.71 3.84
CA VAL A 155 25.09 4.95 2.94
C VAL A 155 24.70 3.59 3.55
N ARG A 156 25.63 2.93 4.25
CA ARG A 156 25.43 1.65 4.96
C ARG A 156 24.44 1.77 6.11
N ARG A 157 24.51 2.85 6.89
CA ARG A 157 23.56 3.08 8.01
C ARG A 157 22.14 3.30 7.49
N MET A 158 22.01 4.07 6.40
CA MET A 158 20.74 4.28 5.71
C MET A 158 20.18 2.98 5.13
N GLN A 159 20.98 2.22 4.39
CA GLN A 159 20.58 0.92 3.83
C GLN A 159 20.22 -0.10 4.91
N ARG A 160 20.95 -0.13 6.03
CA ARG A 160 20.64 -1.03 7.17
C ARG A 160 19.31 -0.70 7.84
N HIS A 161 18.95 0.59 7.91
CA HIS A 161 17.64 1.00 8.41
C HIS A 161 16.51 0.56 7.48
N VAL A 162 16.65 0.77 6.16
CA VAL A 162 15.68 0.32 5.17
C VAL A 162 15.56 -1.22 5.15
N LEU A 163 16.68 -1.93 5.28
CA LEU A 163 16.73 -3.39 5.42
C LEU A 163 16.01 -3.88 6.69
N ALA A 164 16.25 -3.25 7.84
CA ALA A 164 15.62 -3.63 9.11
C ALA A 164 14.09 -3.51 9.04
N VAL A 165 13.58 -2.46 8.38
CA VAL A 165 12.14 -2.30 8.19
C VAL A 165 11.58 -3.30 7.19
N ASN A 166 12.31 -3.66 6.13
CA ASN A 166 11.88 -4.70 5.19
C ASN A 166 11.81 -6.09 5.87
N VAL A 167 12.76 -6.40 6.74
CA VAL A 167 12.73 -7.63 7.57
C VAL A 167 11.52 -7.62 8.53
N LEU A 168 11.20 -6.48 9.13
CA LEU A 168 10.02 -6.36 10.00
C LEU A 168 8.70 -6.60 9.23
N ILE A 169 8.63 -6.19 7.96
CA ILE A 169 7.47 -6.45 7.09
C ILE A 169 7.31 -7.95 6.79
N ILE A 170 8.40 -8.69 6.65
CA ILE A 170 8.37 -10.16 6.51
C ILE A 170 7.91 -10.82 7.82
N LEU A 171 8.40 -10.34 8.97
CA LEU A 171 8.00 -10.89 10.27
C LEU A 171 6.48 -10.75 10.50
N LEU A 172 5.88 -9.69 9.97
CA LEU A 172 4.44 -9.46 10.05
C LEU A 172 3.61 -10.46 9.21
N HIS A 173 4.23 -11.18 8.28
CA HIS A 173 3.56 -12.23 7.49
C HIS A 173 3.47 -13.59 8.19
N ILE A 174 4.37 -13.87 9.13
CA ILE A 174 4.41 -15.17 9.82
C ILE A 174 3.11 -15.45 10.58
N PRO A 175 2.54 -14.50 11.35
CA PRO A 175 1.27 -14.76 12.03
C PRO A 175 0.09 -14.88 11.07
N ILE A 176 0.08 -14.21 9.91
CA ILE A 176 -0.96 -14.41 8.89
C ILE A 176 -0.98 -15.87 8.46
N LEU A 177 0.19 -16.45 8.19
CA LEU A 177 0.31 -17.84 7.80
C LEU A 177 -0.21 -18.76 8.91
N ILE A 178 0.20 -18.52 10.16
CA ILE A 178 -0.23 -19.33 11.31
C ILE A 178 -1.75 -19.28 11.48
N LEU A 179 -2.36 -18.10 11.41
CA LEU A 179 -3.81 -17.95 11.55
C LEU A 179 -4.57 -18.70 10.44
N GLU A 180 -4.05 -18.66 9.21
CA GLU A 180 -4.62 -19.38 8.06
C GLU A 180 -4.62 -20.90 8.24
N TYR A 181 -3.63 -21.45 8.95
CA TYR A 181 -3.56 -22.89 9.23
C TYR A 181 -4.32 -23.31 10.50
N THR A 182 -4.80 -22.36 11.30
CA THR A 182 -5.62 -22.65 12.51
C THR A 182 -7.13 -22.64 12.25
N ASP A 183 -7.54 -22.44 10.99
CA ASP A 183 -8.94 -22.49 10.53
C ASP A 183 -9.91 -21.55 11.28
N MET A 184 -9.37 -20.51 11.94
CA MET A 184 -10.16 -19.47 12.61
C MET A 184 -10.49 -18.32 11.64
N TYR A 185 -11.43 -18.56 10.73
CA TYR A 185 -11.79 -17.65 9.61
C TYR A 185 -12.12 -16.21 10.02
N ASP A 186 -12.86 -16.02 11.13
CA ASP A 186 -13.24 -14.69 11.62
C ASP A 186 -12.02 -13.89 12.10
N LEU A 187 -11.16 -14.54 12.89
CA LEU A 187 -9.94 -13.93 13.44
C LEU A 187 -8.94 -13.63 12.31
N GLN A 188 -8.82 -14.55 11.35
CA GLN A 188 -8.00 -14.42 10.15
C GLN A 188 -8.34 -13.16 9.35
N THR A 189 -9.62 -12.91 9.10
CA THR A 189 -10.05 -11.78 8.27
C THR A 189 -9.73 -10.44 8.93
N VAL A 190 -9.96 -10.32 10.23
CA VAL A 190 -9.63 -9.13 11.02
C VAL A 190 -8.12 -8.92 11.09
N TYR A 191 -7.35 -9.98 11.31
CA TYR A 191 -5.90 -9.90 11.39
C TYR A 191 -5.25 -9.52 10.07
N LYS A 192 -5.74 -10.09 8.94
CA LYS A 192 -5.34 -9.69 7.59
C LYS A 192 -5.51 -8.18 7.41
N ALA A 193 -6.70 -7.63 7.70
CA ALA A 193 -6.97 -6.19 7.58
C ALA A 193 -6.04 -5.32 8.47
N PHE A 194 -5.78 -5.76 9.69
CA PHE A 194 -4.87 -5.09 10.62
C PHE A 194 -3.43 -5.05 10.10
N VAL A 195 -2.89 -6.20 9.69
CA VAL A 195 -1.52 -6.30 9.15
C VAL A 195 -1.36 -5.44 7.91
N TYR A 196 -2.30 -5.50 6.97
CA TYR A 196 -2.23 -4.69 5.75
C TYR A 196 -2.25 -3.19 6.04
N SER A 197 -2.93 -2.75 7.09
CA SER A 197 -2.93 -1.36 7.55
C SER A 197 -1.58 -0.94 8.14
N ILE A 198 -0.95 -1.82 8.93
CA ILE A 198 0.40 -1.57 9.48
C ILE A 198 1.42 -1.48 8.35
N LYS A 199 1.34 -2.38 7.36
CA LYS A 199 2.25 -2.37 6.21
C LYS A 199 2.26 -1.02 5.51
N LEU A 200 1.10 -0.50 5.12
CA LEU A 200 1.02 0.79 4.43
C LEU A 200 1.60 1.94 5.26
N LYS A 201 1.35 1.96 6.58
CA LYS A 201 1.94 2.97 7.48
C LYS A 201 3.47 2.89 7.55
N MET A 202 4.01 1.68 7.63
CA MET A 202 5.47 1.47 7.67
C MET A 202 6.12 1.90 6.36
N GLU A 203 5.49 1.56 5.24
CA GLU A 203 5.97 1.91 3.89
C GLU A 203 5.98 3.42 3.64
N PHE A 204 4.95 4.12 4.08
CA PHE A 204 4.89 5.59 4.00
C PHE A 204 5.99 6.26 4.82
N ARG A 205 6.25 5.76 6.04
CA ARG A 205 7.36 6.27 6.88
C ARG A 205 8.71 6.12 6.18
N ILE A 206 8.94 4.97 5.53
CA ILE A 206 10.19 4.71 4.79
C ILE A 206 10.34 5.67 3.61
N LEU A 207 9.27 5.87 2.82
CA LEU A 207 9.31 6.79 1.67
C LEU A 207 9.64 8.22 2.08
N ASN A 208 9.02 8.72 3.16
CA ASN A 208 9.30 10.08 3.66
C ASN A 208 10.74 10.23 4.15
N GLN A 209 11.26 9.23 4.83
CA GLN A 209 12.65 9.23 5.28
C GLN A 209 13.64 9.25 4.11
N LEU A 210 13.35 8.53 3.03
CA LEU A 210 14.14 8.56 1.78
C LEU A 210 14.06 9.92 1.07
N MET A 211 12.89 10.55 1.05
CA MET A 211 12.68 11.87 0.45
C MET A 211 13.48 12.96 1.19
N GLU A 212 13.46 12.93 2.52
CA GLU A 212 14.17 13.89 3.37
C GLU A 212 15.69 13.84 3.14
N MET A 213 16.24 12.62 2.99
CA MET A 213 17.67 12.41 2.74
C MET A 213 18.11 12.84 1.33
N THR A 214 17.23 12.69 0.34
CA THR A 214 17.50 13.17 -1.03
C THR A 214 17.43 14.69 -1.11
N THR A 215 16.54 15.30 -0.32
CA THR A 215 16.36 16.77 -0.24
C THR A 215 17.51 17.45 0.51
N GLN A 216 18.03 16.81 1.57
CA GLN A 216 19.20 17.32 2.31
C GLN A 216 20.50 17.33 1.49
N LYS A 217 20.55 16.62 0.36
CA LYS A 217 21.70 16.60 -0.56
C LYS A 217 21.77 17.76 -1.55
N ARG A 218 20.88 18.76 -1.46
CA ARG A 218 21.16 20.09 -2.03
C ARG A 218 21.91 20.91 -0.99
N PRO A 219 23.25 21.00 -1.04
CA PRO A 219 23.89 22.13 -0.42
C PRO A 219 23.29 23.36 -1.09
N ARG A 220 22.65 24.20 -0.28
CA ARG A 220 22.56 25.62 -0.53
C ARG A 220 24.01 26.08 -0.65
N ASN A 221 24.57 25.93 -1.84
CA ASN A 221 25.81 26.59 -2.19
C ASN A 221 25.48 28.06 -2.00
N ASN A 222 26.05 28.63 -0.94
CA ASN A 222 26.38 30.04 -0.87
C ASN A 222 27.28 30.33 -2.07
N LEU A 223 26.66 30.46 -3.26
CA LEU A 223 27.24 31.11 -4.43
C LEU A 223 27.16 32.62 -4.17
N GLY A 224 27.86 33.04 -3.12
CA GLY A 224 27.90 34.43 -2.63
C GLY A 224 29.23 34.78 -1.96
N ASP A 225 29.97 33.80 -1.45
CA ASP A 225 31.19 34.07 -0.64
C ASP A 225 32.51 33.64 -1.31
N LEU A 226 32.53 33.22 -2.58
CA LEU A 226 33.79 32.85 -3.26
C LEU A 226 34.40 33.96 -4.14
N PHE A 227 33.88 35.18 -4.09
CA PHE A 227 34.58 36.37 -4.57
C PHE A 227 34.91 37.27 -3.38
N PRO A 228 36.08 37.11 -2.74
CA PRO A 228 36.63 38.22 -1.98
C PRO A 228 36.91 39.33 -3.00
N ASN A 229 36.15 40.41 -2.90
CA ASN A 229 36.30 41.59 -3.75
C ASN A 229 37.71 42.16 -3.50
N SER A 230 38.66 41.75 -4.33
CA SER A 230 40.09 42.07 -4.23
C SER A 230 40.40 43.49 -4.74
N SER A 231 39.60 44.47 -4.30
CA SER A 231 39.62 45.83 -4.86
C SER A 231 39.87 46.92 -3.83
N THR A 232 39.82 46.63 -2.52
CA THR A 232 39.87 47.70 -1.49
C THR A 232 41.23 47.84 -0.79
N THR A 233 42.20 46.94 -1.02
CA THR A 233 43.51 46.99 -0.34
C THR A 233 44.63 47.66 -1.15
N ARG A 234 44.38 48.13 -2.39
CA ARG A 234 45.41 48.86 -3.18
C ARG A 234 45.26 50.38 -3.18
N ILE A 235 44.21 50.94 -2.59
CA ILE A 235 44.03 52.40 -2.53
C ILE A 235 44.53 53.00 -1.22
N HIS A 236 44.67 52.21 -0.14
CA HIS A 236 45.20 52.72 1.13
C HIS A 236 46.74 52.85 1.16
N ASP A 237 47.47 52.05 0.36
CA ASP A 237 48.94 52.14 0.29
C ASP A 237 49.45 53.19 -0.70
N ALA A 238 48.63 53.64 -1.65
CA ALA A 238 49.01 54.71 -2.60
C ALA A 238 48.80 56.13 -2.04
N GLN A 239 48.11 56.30 -0.90
CA GLN A 239 47.89 57.60 -0.26
C GLN A 239 48.83 57.88 0.91
N LEU A 240 49.59 56.90 1.41
CA LEU A 240 50.55 57.11 2.50
C LEU A 240 51.99 57.37 2.03
N GLN A 241 52.27 57.31 0.72
CA GLN A 241 53.60 57.57 0.16
C GLN A 241 53.75 58.91 -0.58
N GLY A 242 52.67 59.69 -0.69
CA GLY A 242 52.66 61.01 -1.36
C GLY A 242 52.67 62.23 -0.43
N GLY A 243 52.77 62.06 0.89
CA GLY A 243 52.52 63.13 1.87
C GLY A 243 53.67 63.49 2.82
N ARG A 244 54.92 63.08 2.54
CA ARG A 244 56.04 63.30 3.49
C ARG A 244 57.36 63.75 2.85
N ALA A 245 57.29 64.66 1.89
CA ALA A 245 58.48 65.30 1.32
C ALA A 245 58.32 66.83 1.22
N ASP A 246 57.84 67.48 2.30
CA ASP A 246 57.87 68.93 2.47
C ASP A 246 58.01 69.25 3.96
N ALA A 247 59.20 68.98 4.54
CA ALA A 247 59.63 69.59 5.80
C ALA A 247 61.13 69.38 6.01
N ALA A 248 61.81 70.49 6.34
CA ALA A 248 63.20 70.62 6.78
C ALA A 248 64.27 70.67 5.67
N GLY A 249 64.47 71.89 5.16
CA GLY A 249 65.82 72.36 4.81
C GLY A 249 66.65 72.65 6.06
N GLU A 250 67.87 73.14 5.78
CA GLU A 250 68.86 73.78 6.65
C GLU A 250 70.10 72.97 7.07
N GLY A 251 71.24 73.44 6.53
CA GLY A 251 72.55 73.48 7.18
C GLY A 251 73.46 72.28 6.95
N CYS A 252 74.80 72.37 6.90
CA CYS A 252 75.79 73.43 6.79
C CYS A 252 77.15 72.70 6.95
N ARG A 253 78.22 73.14 6.24
CA ARG A 253 79.66 72.96 6.59
C ARG A 253 80.22 71.51 6.49
N CYS A 254 81.44 71.25 6.06
CA CYS A 254 82.66 72.00 5.74
C CYS A 254 83.36 71.27 4.60
#